data_AF-A0A3D4QX76-F1
#
_entry.id   AF-A0A3D4QX76-F1
#
_cell.length_a   1.000
_cell.length_b   1.000
_cell.length_c   1.000
_cell.angle_alpha   90.00
_cell.angle_beta   90.00
_cell.angle_gamma   90.00
#
_symmetry.space_group_name_H-M   'P 1'
#
loop_
_entity.id
_entity.type
_entity.pdbx_description
1 polymer ?
#
loop_
_entity_poly.entity_id
_entity_poly.type
_entity_poly.pdbx_seq_one_letter_code
_entity_poly.pdbx_strand_id
1 'polypeptide(L)'
;AIPGALRFLANVQETDKIIYPPAKHAQMICALYENFGIKPVIGNTSAEAGNKQPTIMEMSVNNKLSLALIRFLQYGEDFEQRIHETLYRVKREGIQVVQVRLNLEDPQTSIVAEQLEKKGFIFTGILPGTTGGDLMSMQYFNGIAVDYDAIHVFSNRGQELLDYIRRHDTMGGIN
;
A
#
# COMPACT_ATOMS: atom_id res chain seq x y z
N ALA A 1 -31.75 -20.06 13.93
CA ALA A 1 -31.50 -18.60 14.03
C ALA A 1 -30.28 -18.42 14.91
N ILE A 2 -29.18 -17.90 14.37
CA ILE A 2 -27.94 -17.67 15.13
C ILE A 2 -28.14 -16.36 15.91
N PRO A 3 -28.06 -16.34 17.25
CA PRO A 3 -28.20 -15.10 18.00
C PRO A 3 -26.98 -14.22 17.73
N GLY A 4 -27.23 -12.99 17.30
CA GLY A 4 -26.20 -12.00 17.00
C GLY A 4 -25.32 -11.72 18.21
N ALA A 5 -24.02 -11.88 18.04
CA ALA A 5 -23.04 -11.30 18.95
C ALA A 5 -22.75 -9.87 18.48
N LEU A 6 -23.50 -8.91 19.00
CA LEU A 6 -23.06 -7.51 19.01
C LEU A 6 -21.85 -7.42 19.94
N ARG A 7 -20.67 -7.24 19.35
CA ARG A 7 -19.43 -7.05 20.10
C ARG A 7 -19.22 -5.56 20.31
N PHE A 8 -19.52 -5.09 21.51
CA PHE A 8 -19.13 -3.77 21.98
C PHE A 8 -17.61 -3.78 22.19
N LEU A 9 -16.86 -3.05 21.35
CA LEU A 9 -15.45 -2.80 21.62
C LEU A 9 -15.39 -1.63 22.61
N ALA A 10 -15.18 -1.97 23.89
CA ALA A 10 -14.85 -0.99 24.91
C ALA A 10 -13.69 -0.11 24.43
N ASN A 11 -13.76 1.19 24.73
CA ASN A 11 -12.73 2.21 24.49
C ASN A 11 -11.34 1.59 24.36
N VAL A 12 -10.86 1.50 23.13
CA VAL A 12 -9.46 1.20 22.85
C VAL A 12 -8.70 2.37 23.47
N GLN A 13 -7.98 2.10 24.56
CA GLN A 13 -7.02 3.05 25.11
C GLN A 13 -6.18 3.55 23.93
N GLU A 14 -6.10 4.87 23.76
CA GLU A 14 -5.28 5.57 22.76
C GLU A 14 -3.83 5.09 22.92
N THR A 15 -3.52 3.96 22.31
CA THR A 15 -2.17 3.45 22.24
C THR A 15 -1.62 4.11 21.00
N ASP A 16 -0.67 5.02 21.19
CA ASP A 16 0.01 5.70 20.09
C ASP A 16 0.45 4.66 19.05
N LYS A 17 -0.19 4.69 17.87
CA LYS A 17 0.03 3.68 16.85
C LYS A 17 1.31 4.00 16.11
N ILE A 18 2.34 3.16 16.27
CA ILE A 18 3.62 3.38 15.61
C ILE A 18 3.55 2.89 14.16
N ILE A 19 3.93 3.76 13.23
CA ILE A 19 4.00 3.45 11.80
C ILE A 19 5.34 3.87 11.20
N TYR A 20 5.69 3.27 10.06
CA TYR A 20 6.94 3.49 9.33
C TYR A 20 6.66 3.84 7.85
N PRO A 21 5.98 4.96 7.58
CA PRO A 21 5.69 5.40 6.22
C PRO A 21 6.96 5.85 5.50
N PRO A 22 7.03 5.72 4.15
CA PRO A 22 8.07 6.37 3.38
C PRO A 22 7.97 7.89 3.53
N ALA A 23 9.11 8.56 3.67
CA ALA A 23 9.17 9.99 3.98
C ALA A 23 8.36 10.86 3.00
N LYS A 24 8.38 10.49 1.71
CA LYS A 24 7.63 11.14 0.63
C LYS A 24 6.11 11.13 0.84
N HIS A 25 5.57 10.08 1.44
CA HIS A 25 4.13 9.89 1.63
C HIS A 25 3.66 10.12 3.07
N ALA A 26 4.59 10.34 4.02
CA ALA A 26 4.29 10.48 5.44
C ALA A 26 3.20 11.52 5.74
N GLN A 27 3.27 12.70 5.13
CA GLN A 27 2.26 13.76 5.33
C GLN A 27 0.86 13.30 4.88
N MET A 28 0.75 12.69 3.70
CA MET A 28 -0.52 12.19 3.19
C MET A 28 -1.04 11.01 4.02
N ILE A 29 -0.16 10.09 4.43
CA ILE A 29 -0.53 8.95 5.27
C ILE A 29 -1.06 9.41 6.63
N CYS A 30 -0.38 10.35 7.31
CA CYS A 30 -0.87 10.92 8.56
C CYS A 30 -2.23 11.62 8.38
N ALA A 31 -2.39 12.39 7.31
CA ALA A 31 -3.65 13.04 6.96
C ALA A 31 -4.80 12.03 6.74
N LEU A 32 -4.52 10.86 6.17
CA LEU A 32 -5.49 9.77 6.03
C LEU A 32 -5.85 9.13 7.38
N TYR A 33 -4.90 9.01 8.31
CA TYR A 33 -5.17 8.50 9.67
C TYR A 33 -6.08 9.42 10.48
N GLU A 34 -5.93 10.74 10.34
CA GLU A 34 -6.77 11.73 11.04
C GLU A 34 -8.26 11.56 10.73
N ASN A 35 -8.60 11.12 9.52
CA ASN A 35 -9.98 10.81 9.14
C ASN A 35 -10.62 9.68 9.96
N PHE A 36 -9.79 8.80 10.51
CA PHE A 36 -10.23 7.71 11.40
C PHE A 36 -10.14 8.11 12.88
N GLY A 37 -9.78 9.36 13.18
CA GLY A 37 -9.54 9.82 14.55
C GLY A 37 -8.26 9.24 15.17
N ILE A 38 -7.35 8.72 14.34
CA ILE A 38 -6.11 8.09 14.79
C ILE A 38 -4.96 9.08 14.60
N LYS A 39 -4.13 9.25 15.63
CA LYS A 39 -2.88 10.01 15.55
C LYS A 39 -1.71 9.02 15.60
N PRO A 40 -1.12 8.67 14.44
CA PRO A 40 -0.02 7.74 14.42
C PRO A 40 1.28 8.43 14.84
N VAL A 41 2.17 7.68 15.49
CA VAL A 41 3.54 8.10 15.79
C VAL A 41 4.45 7.53 14.71
N ILE A 42 5.27 8.38 14.09
CA ILE A 42 6.24 7.93 13.10
C ILE A 42 7.45 7.34 13.84
N GLY A 43 7.66 6.03 13.66
CA GLY A 43 8.83 5.35 14.19
C GLY A 43 10.08 5.63 13.35
N ASN A 44 11.24 5.42 13.95
CA ASN A 44 12.50 5.50 13.23
C ASN A 44 12.61 4.31 12.26
N THR A 45 12.82 4.59 10.97
CA THR A 45 13.09 3.54 9.98
C THR A 45 14.32 2.77 10.42
N SER A 46 14.19 1.45 10.55
CA SER A 46 15.32 0.60 10.89
C SER A 46 15.91 0.02 9.61
N ALA A 47 17.10 0.48 9.25
CA ALA A 47 17.93 -0.11 8.21
C ALA A 47 18.69 -1.33 8.77
N GLU A 48 18.05 -2.17 9.59
CA GLU A 48 18.75 -3.33 10.17
C GLU A 48 19.38 -4.16 9.04
N ALA A 49 20.67 -4.40 9.22
CA ALA A 49 21.55 -5.01 8.23
C ALA A 49 21.03 -6.38 7.82
N GLY A 50 20.69 -6.52 6.53
CA GLY A 50 20.62 -7.80 5.83
C GLY A 50 19.77 -8.86 6.54
N ASN A 51 18.45 -8.74 6.47
CA ASN A 51 17.58 -9.87 6.75
C ASN A 51 17.91 -10.99 5.74
N LYS A 52 18.72 -11.97 6.16
CA LYS A 52 19.12 -13.14 5.34
C LYS A 52 17.96 -14.11 5.10
N GLN A 53 16.78 -13.78 5.60
CA GLN A 53 15.58 -14.57 5.36
C GLN A 53 15.06 -14.31 3.94
N PRO A 54 14.38 -15.28 3.33
CA PRO A 54 13.69 -15.06 2.07
C PRO A 54 12.45 -14.18 2.26
N THR A 55 12.08 -13.48 1.20
CA THR A 55 10.83 -12.73 1.10
C THR A 55 9.66 -13.71 1.06
N ILE A 56 8.67 -13.46 1.91
CA ILE A 56 7.42 -14.22 1.93
C ILE A 56 6.33 -13.31 1.39
N MET A 57 5.71 -13.73 0.28
CA MET A 57 4.62 -13.00 -0.36
C MET A 57 3.49 -13.95 -0.76
N GLU A 58 2.26 -13.45 -0.63
CA GLU A 58 1.05 -14.06 -1.16
C GLU A 58 0.62 -13.29 -2.41
N MET A 59 0.27 -13.99 -3.48
CA MET A 59 -0.23 -13.37 -4.70
C MET A 59 -1.54 -14.02 -5.13
N SER A 60 -2.52 -13.20 -5.48
CA SER A 60 -3.78 -13.61 -6.09
C SER A 60 -4.03 -12.79 -7.36
N VAL A 61 -4.69 -13.39 -8.35
CA VAL A 61 -5.00 -12.72 -9.62
C VAL A 61 -6.50 -12.72 -9.82
N ASN A 62 -7.06 -11.54 -10.09
CA ASN A 62 -8.42 -11.37 -10.56
C ASN A 62 -8.40 -11.03 -12.04
N ASN A 63 -8.65 -12.05 -12.88
CA ASN A 63 -8.64 -11.90 -14.33
C ASN A 63 -9.73 -10.96 -14.86
N LYS A 64 -10.87 -10.84 -14.17
CA LYS A 64 -11.96 -9.94 -14.60
C LYS A 64 -11.57 -8.46 -14.43
N LEU A 65 -10.81 -8.16 -13.38
CA LEU A 65 -10.31 -6.82 -13.10
C LEU A 65 -8.89 -6.59 -13.66
N SER A 66 -8.30 -7.59 -14.33
CA SER A 66 -6.91 -7.60 -14.77
C SER A 66 -5.93 -7.13 -13.67
N LEU A 67 -6.14 -7.66 -12.46
CA LEU A 67 -5.47 -7.22 -11.23
C LEU A 67 -4.71 -8.37 -10.56
N ALA A 68 -3.40 -8.19 -10.37
CA ALA A 68 -2.60 -8.99 -9.44
C ALA A 68 -2.52 -8.28 -8.09
N LEU A 69 -3.00 -8.93 -7.03
CA LEU A 69 -2.86 -8.46 -5.66
C LEU A 69 -1.74 -9.24 -4.97
N ILE A 70 -0.75 -8.52 -4.47
CA ILE A 70 0.39 -9.05 -3.74
C ILE A 70 0.36 -8.51 -2.31
N ARG A 71 0.53 -9.40 -1.34
CA ARG A 71 0.72 -9.03 0.07
C ARG A 71 2.08 -9.55 0.53
N PHE A 72 2.91 -8.66 1.06
CA PHE A 72 4.16 -9.04 1.69
C PHE A 72 3.90 -9.40 3.15
N LEU A 73 4.31 -10.60 3.54
CA LEU A 73 4.29 -11.05 4.93
C LEU A 73 5.65 -10.85 5.61
N GLN A 74 6.73 -10.85 4.82
CA GLN A 74 8.09 -10.65 5.26
C GLN A 74 8.94 -10.15 4.09
N TYR A 75 9.81 -9.17 4.34
CA TYR A 75 10.80 -8.72 3.37
C TYR A 75 12.13 -9.44 3.60
N GLY A 76 12.70 -9.97 2.52
CA GLY A 76 13.97 -10.68 2.52
C GLY A 76 14.99 -10.09 1.57
N GLU A 77 16.20 -10.64 1.56
CA GLU A 77 17.28 -10.20 0.67
C GLU A 77 16.97 -10.37 -0.82
N ASP A 78 16.08 -11.31 -1.15
CA ASP A 78 15.62 -11.60 -2.51
C ASP A 78 14.44 -10.70 -2.96
N PHE A 79 14.04 -9.69 -2.17
CA PHE A 79 12.87 -8.85 -2.45
C PHE A 79 12.92 -8.21 -3.84
N GLU A 80 14.04 -7.60 -4.19
CA GLU A 80 14.21 -6.92 -5.48
C GLU A 80 14.07 -7.89 -6.66
N GLN A 81 14.63 -9.09 -6.53
CA GLN A 81 14.51 -10.16 -7.52
C GLN A 81 13.05 -10.62 -7.64
N ARG A 82 12.36 -10.85 -6.53
CA ARG A 82 10.95 -11.27 -6.54
C ARG A 82 10.03 -10.25 -7.20
N ILE A 83 10.23 -8.96 -6.93
CA ILE A 83 9.47 -7.91 -7.61
C ILE A 83 9.76 -7.92 -9.10
N HIS A 84 11.03 -8.04 -9.50
CA HIS A 84 11.41 -8.09 -10.90
C HIS A 84 10.74 -9.27 -11.64
N GLU A 85 10.82 -10.48 -11.07
CA GLU A 85 10.18 -11.67 -11.61
C GLU A 85 8.65 -11.52 -11.69
N THR A 86 8.05 -10.90 -10.67
CA THR A 86 6.60 -10.66 -10.64
C THR A 86 6.17 -9.67 -11.73
N LEU A 87 6.88 -8.55 -11.88
CA LEU A 87 6.60 -7.58 -12.94
C LEU A 87 6.81 -8.19 -14.34
N TYR A 88 7.84 -9.01 -14.52
CA TYR A 88 8.05 -9.74 -15.77
C TYR A 88 6.89 -10.69 -16.09
N ARG A 89 6.42 -11.44 -15.08
CA ARG A 89 5.27 -12.35 -15.21
C ARG A 89 3.99 -11.60 -15.56
N VAL A 90 3.68 -10.52 -14.84
CA VAL A 90 2.50 -9.65 -15.07
C VAL A 90 2.52 -9.08 -16.49
N LYS A 91 3.68 -8.61 -16.96
CA LYS A 91 3.85 -8.12 -18.34
C LYS A 91 3.55 -9.19 -19.37
N ARG A 92 4.12 -10.39 -19.20
CA ARG A 92 3.90 -11.53 -20.11
C ARG A 92 2.45 -12.00 -20.12
N GLU A 93 1.79 -11.97 -18.96
CA GLU A 93 0.40 -12.42 -18.80
C GLU A 93 -0.62 -11.33 -19.16
N GLY A 94 -0.18 -10.12 -19.52
CA GLY A 94 -1.07 -9.02 -19.91
C GLY A 94 -1.92 -8.47 -18.77
N ILE A 95 -1.51 -8.71 -17.51
CA ILE A 95 -2.20 -8.19 -16.33
C ILE A 95 -1.95 -6.68 -16.29
N GLN A 96 -3.02 -5.89 -16.20
CA GLN A 96 -2.96 -4.43 -16.36
C GLN A 96 -2.56 -3.71 -15.06
N VAL A 97 -2.93 -4.26 -13.90
CA VAL A 97 -2.67 -3.61 -12.61
C VAL A 97 -2.02 -4.59 -11.65
N VAL A 98 -0.99 -4.13 -10.95
CA VAL A 98 -0.42 -4.83 -9.79
C VAL A 98 -0.63 -3.97 -8.56
N GLN A 99 -1.39 -4.46 -7.58
CA GLN A 99 -1.52 -3.84 -6.27
C GLN A 99 -0.63 -4.59 -5.27
N VAL A 100 0.25 -3.86 -4.58
CA VAL A 100 1.03 -4.39 -3.46
C VAL A 100 0.49 -3.80 -2.15
N ARG A 101 0.50 -4.62 -1.10
CA ARG A 101 0.19 -4.19 0.28
C ARG A 101 1.39 -4.40 1.18
N LEU A 102 1.82 -3.31 1.82
CA LEU A 102 2.95 -3.24 2.75
C LEU A 102 2.45 -2.96 4.16
N ASN A 103 3.00 -3.62 5.17
CA ASN A 103 2.60 -3.39 6.55
C ASN A 103 3.24 -2.11 7.10
N LEU A 104 2.45 -1.07 7.36
CA LEU A 104 2.92 0.20 7.93
C LEU A 104 3.50 0.07 9.34
N GLU A 105 3.22 -1.03 10.04
CA GLU A 105 3.77 -1.32 11.37
C GLU A 105 5.16 -2.00 11.28
N ASP A 106 5.65 -2.30 10.08
CA ASP A 106 6.99 -2.88 9.85
C ASP A 106 8.04 -1.77 9.56
N PRO A 107 9.14 -1.69 10.34
CA PRO A 107 10.22 -0.71 10.14
C PRO A 107 10.87 -0.70 8.75
N GLN A 108 10.82 -1.80 8.01
CA GLN A 108 11.41 -1.92 6.67
C GLN A 108 10.50 -1.36 5.57
N THR A 109 9.22 -1.10 5.86
CA THR A 109 8.24 -0.63 4.86
C THR A 109 8.65 0.67 4.18
N SER A 110 9.28 1.59 4.90
CA SER A 110 9.80 2.84 4.33
C SER A 110 10.81 2.57 3.20
N ILE A 111 11.79 1.69 3.43
CA ILE A 111 12.83 1.33 2.46
C ILE A 111 12.24 0.56 1.27
N VAL A 112 11.36 -0.41 1.56
CA VAL A 112 10.72 -1.25 0.54
C VAL A 112 9.82 -0.43 -0.38
N ALA A 113 9.08 0.53 0.18
CA ALA A 113 8.24 1.43 -0.60
C ALA A 113 9.07 2.26 -1.57
N GLU A 114 10.20 2.82 -1.14
CA GLU A 114 11.12 3.55 -2.02
C GLU A 114 11.67 2.66 -3.15
N GLN A 115 11.98 1.39 -2.87
CA GLN A 115 12.42 0.43 -3.90
C GLN A 115 11.30 0.13 -4.92
N LEU A 116 10.05 0.04 -4.48
CA LEU A 116 8.89 -0.15 -5.34
C LEU A 116 8.61 1.09 -6.20
N GLU A 117 8.73 2.29 -5.63
CA GLU A 117 8.59 3.55 -6.38
C GLU A 117 9.59 3.63 -7.53
N LYS A 118 10.85 3.25 -7.31
CA LYS A 118 11.89 3.17 -8.36
C LYS A 118 11.53 2.22 -9.49
N LYS A 119 10.64 1.25 -9.25
CA LYS A 119 10.14 0.28 -10.24
C LYS A 119 8.80 0.74 -10.87
N GLY A 120 8.32 1.93 -10.54
CA GLY A 120 7.13 2.56 -11.12
C GLY A 120 5.83 2.30 -10.34
N PHE A 121 5.91 1.77 -9.12
CA PHE A 121 4.73 1.73 -8.24
C PHE A 121 4.43 3.12 -7.70
N ILE A 122 3.16 3.43 -7.50
CA ILE A 122 2.69 4.67 -6.89
C ILE A 122 1.86 4.37 -5.66
N PHE A 123 1.97 5.21 -4.62
CA PHE A 123 1.08 5.14 -3.47
C PHE A 123 -0.37 5.42 -3.89
N THR A 124 -1.31 4.64 -3.34
CA THR A 124 -2.75 4.73 -3.68
C THR A 124 -3.67 4.77 -2.46
N GLY A 125 -3.13 4.69 -1.25
CA GLY A 125 -3.90 4.82 -0.02
C GLY A 125 -3.44 3.89 1.10
N ILE A 126 -4.22 3.88 2.18
CA ILE A 126 -4.01 3.03 3.36
C ILE A 126 -5.27 2.22 3.67
N LEU A 127 -5.08 1.07 4.33
CA LEU A 127 -6.12 0.21 4.86
C LEU A 127 -5.83 0.00 6.35
N PRO A 128 -6.38 0.85 7.23
CA PRO A 128 -6.20 0.69 8.67
C PRO A 128 -7.10 -0.42 9.24
N GLY A 129 -6.69 -1.00 10.37
CA GLY A 129 -7.49 -1.94 11.15
C GLY A 129 -7.65 -3.34 10.54
N THR A 130 -6.75 -3.74 9.64
CA THR A 130 -6.80 -5.10 9.08
C THR A 130 -6.26 -6.13 10.08
N THR A 131 -6.64 -7.40 9.94
CA THR A 131 -6.17 -8.50 10.80
C THR A 131 -4.64 -8.71 10.75
N GLY A 132 -3.93 -8.08 9.80
CA GLY A 132 -2.49 -8.19 9.63
C GLY A 132 -1.72 -6.87 9.80
N GLY A 133 -2.28 -5.93 10.57
CA GLY A 133 -1.71 -4.58 10.76
C GLY A 133 -2.29 -3.56 9.77
N ASP A 134 -1.91 -2.31 9.93
CA ASP A 134 -2.29 -1.28 8.96
C ASP A 134 -1.50 -1.42 7.67
N LEU A 135 -2.18 -1.42 6.53
CA LEU A 135 -1.54 -1.67 5.25
C LEU A 135 -1.46 -0.39 4.42
N MET A 136 -0.31 -0.14 3.80
CA MET A 136 -0.17 0.81 2.71
C MET A 136 -0.40 0.09 1.38
N SER A 137 -1.20 0.69 0.50
CA SER A 137 -1.44 0.20 -0.86
C SER A 137 -0.59 0.99 -1.85
N MET A 138 0.13 0.28 -2.73
CA MET A 138 0.76 0.87 -3.90
C MET A 138 0.33 0.11 -5.16
N GLN A 139 0.25 0.80 -6.30
CA GLN A 139 -0.16 0.22 -7.57
C GLN A 139 0.85 0.49 -8.68
N TYR A 140 1.02 -0.50 -9.56
CA TYR A 140 1.76 -0.39 -10.81
C TYR A 140 0.79 -0.61 -11.97
N PHE A 141 0.80 0.32 -12.92
CA PHE A 141 -0.02 0.28 -14.12
C PHE A 141 0.81 -0.21 -15.30
N ASN A 142 0.47 -1.39 -15.81
CA ASN A 142 1.17 -2.06 -16.89
C ASN A 142 0.57 -1.70 -18.25
N GLY A 143 1.13 -0.69 -18.91
CA GLY A 143 0.75 -0.32 -20.28
C GLY A 143 -0.64 0.31 -20.39
N ILE A 144 -1.20 0.80 -19.28
CA ILE A 144 -2.46 1.55 -19.25
C ILE A 144 -2.22 2.93 -18.63
N ALA A 145 -2.98 3.92 -19.08
CA ALA A 145 -3.06 5.23 -18.45
C ALA A 145 -4.34 5.29 -17.61
N VAL A 146 -4.26 5.91 -16.44
CA VAL A 146 -5.42 6.10 -15.56
C VAL A 146 -6.16 7.35 -15.99
N ASP A 147 -7.45 7.19 -16.34
CA ASP A 147 -8.35 8.33 -16.50
C ASP A 147 -8.84 8.78 -15.12
N TYR A 148 -8.09 9.71 -14.51
CA TYR A 148 -8.43 10.27 -13.21
C TYR A 148 -9.74 11.07 -13.22
N ASP A 149 -10.13 11.63 -14.36
CA ASP A 149 -11.32 12.46 -14.48
C ASP A 149 -12.61 11.60 -14.50
N ALA A 150 -12.48 10.31 -14.85
CA ALA A 150 -13.56 9.31 -14.74
C ALA A 150 -13.76 8.78 -13.30
N ILE A 151 -12.86 9.08 -12.35
CA ILE A 151 -12.96 8.60 -10.97
C ILE A 151 -13.78 9.59 -10.14
N HIS A 152 -14.99 9.18 -9.74
CA HIS A 152 -15.85 9.98 -8.88
C HIS A 152 -15.65 9.66 -7.40
N VAL A 153 -15.19 10.65 -6.63
CA VAL A 153 -15.00 10.53 -5.19
C VAL A 153 -15.97 11.43 -4.44
N PHE A 154 -16.64 10.89 -3.42
CA PHE A 154 -17.73 11.56 -2.72
C PHE A 154 -17.31 12.25 -1.41
N SER A 155 -16.01 12.25 -1.08
CA SER A 155 -15.48 12.87 0.14
C SER A 155 -14.32 13.79 -0.18
N ASN A 156 -14.20 14.91 0.56
CA ASN A 156 -13.11 15.88 0.39
C ASN A 156 -11.74 15.20 0.51
N ARG A 157 -11.56 14.35 1.54
CA ARG A 157 -10.29 13.61 1.70
C ARG A 157 -10.02 12.64 0.56
N GLY A 158 -11.07 12.00 0.05
CA GLY A 158 -10.92 11.12 -1.09
C GLY A 158 -10.50 11.88 -2.36
N GLN A 159 -11.00 13.12 -2.54
CA GLN A 159 -10.53 14.01 -3.61
C GLN A 159 -9.07 14.43 -3.40
N GLU A 160 -8.69 14.83 -2.18
CA GLU A 160 -7.29 15.15 -1.83
C GLU A 160 -6.34 13.98 -2.14
N LEU A 161 -6.76 12.75 -1.82
CA LEU A 161 -6.01 11.54 -2.14
C LEU A 161 -5.93 11.32 -3.66
N LEU A 162 -7.04 11.49 -4.40
CA LEU A 162 -7.04 11.34 -5.85
C LEU A 162 -6.08 12.34 -6.52
N ASP A 163 -6.12 13.60 -6.11
CA ASP A 163 -5.24 14.65 -6.61
C ASP A 163 -3.77 14.39 -6.23
N TYR A 164 -3.53 13.80 -5.07
CA TYR A 164 -2.20 13.36 -4.65
C TYR A 164 -1.68 12.23 -5.53
N ILE A 165 -2.50 11.21 -5.79
CA ILE A 165 -2.16 10.08 -6.66
C ILE A 165 -1.85 10.59 -8.07
N ARG A 166 -2.71 11.44 -8.65
CA ARG A 166 -2.51 12.03 -9.99
C ARG A 166 -1.17 12.76 -10.11
N ARG A 167 -0.75 13.51 -9.08
CA ARG A 167 0.55 14.20 -9.06
C ARG A 167 1.76 13.29 -8.89
N HIS A 168 1.54 12.04 -8.48
CA HIS A 168 2.61 11.06 -8.25
C HIS A 168 2.63 9.93 -9.28
N ASP A 169 1.62 9.85 -10.14
CA ASP A 169 1.66 9.09 -11.37
C ASP A 169 2.46 9.83 -12.44
N THR A 170 3.77 9.57 -12.46
CA THR A 170 4.69 10.15 -13.45
C THR A 170 4.61 9.49 -14.82
N MET A 171 3.80 8.44 -14.99
CA MET A 171 3.70 7.64 -16.22
C MET A 171 2.34 7.77 -16.94
N GLY A 172 1.28 8.16 -16.22
CA GLY A 172 -0.10 8.19 -16.72
C GLY A 172 -0.74 9.57 -16.89
N GLY A 173 -0.03 10.66 -16.58
CA GLY A 173 -0.55 12.01 -16.79
C GLY A 173 -0.51 12.44 -18.26
N ILE A 174 -1.56 12.13 -19.02
CA ILE A 174 -1.83 12.87 -20.26
C ILE A 174 -2.14 14.32 -19.83
N ASN A 175 -1.21 15.24 -20.09
CA ASN A 175 -1.49 16.68 -20.11
C ASN A 175 -2.15 17.05 -21.44
#